data_AF-A0A539DV15-F1
#
_entry.id   AF-A0A539DV15-F1
#
_cell.length_a   1.000
_cell.length_b   1.000
_cell.length_c   1.000
_cell.angle_alpha   90.00
_cell.angle_beta   90.00
_cell.angle_gamma   90.00
#
_symmetry.space_group_name_H-M   'P 1'
#
loop_
_entity.id
_entity.type
_entity.pdbx_description
1 polymer ?
#
loop_
_entity_poly.entity_id
_entity_poly.type
_entity_poly.pdbx_seq_one_letter_code
_entity_poly.pdbx_strand_id
1 'polypeptide(L)'
;ERANMTIKPVAREKTRLYFGPYATRLEAEAAAKKVDTNFLRYQILQDDQSSGFIISFGAFADEMRLRAVGRVASSFGLGEGKATPVIHEGYQVVRKTAAEASAHESPSPTLVPGLKFDELFVDETSPTQTGESDPPSALWQDLRWSGYLKNETAYRYHEPRSITKIRNILYLNAQYPLIDNRVDLFFAGWAYHDLAYDLFNYDTIAARSERNDDEPLVFVERLDEEKDSPVADIRELYADLFFDKLDLRVGKQYIVWGVLEGVRVVDEVNPIDFRELIMPDLLDYRIPLWSLKMDYTGESADYQFIWIPDLRFNKPAPRGSEWEMLQDVCIGQAVTILCVNDRPQSWTLQDSEVGIKIDKTWLDTEFTLNYLYTWDDFPVVFRTVRVDSTQVPPAYFPAYTRIQLWGGTAVK
;
A
#
# COMPACT_ATOMS: atom_id res chain seq x y z
N GLU A 1 -28.40 -8.36 -21.48
CA GLU A 1 -28.19 -6.97 -21.93
C GLU A 1 -26.71 -6.72 -22.13
N ARG A 2 -26.31 -6.00 -23.19
CA ARG A 2 -24.90 -5.62 -23.40
C ARG A 2 -24.55 -4.51 -22.42
N ALA A 3 -23.60 -4.76 -21.52
CA ALA A 3 -23.12 -3.75 -20.57
C ALA A 3 -22.45 -2.61 -21.35
N ASN A 4 -23.04 -1.40 -21.29
CA ASN A 4 -22.44 -0.22 -21.87
C ASN A 4 -21.23 0.20 -21.00
N MET A 5 -20.03 0.08 -21.57
CA MET A 5 -18.79 0.59 -21.00
C MET A 5 -18.66 2.07 -21.34
N THR A 6 -18.30 2.90 -20.37
CA THR A 6 -18.00 4.32 -20.62
C THR A 6 -16.61 4.64 -20.09
N ILE A 7 -15.83 5.33 -20.90
CA ILE A 7 -14.46 5.73 -20.58
C ILE A 7 -14.51 7.07 -19.84
N LYS A 8 -13.92 7.17 -18.64
CA LYS A 8 -13.82 8.41 -17.87
C LYS A 8 -12.36 8.74 -17.55
N PRO A 9 -11.95 10.02 -17.54
CA PRO A 9 -10.60 10.42 -17.14
C PRO A 9 -10.40 10.25 -15.62
N VAL A 10 -9.24 9.74 -15.18
CA VAL A 10 -8.83 9.55 -13.77
C VAL A 10 -7.35 9.91 -13.56
N ALA A 11 -7.00 10.32 -12.35
CA ALA A 11 -5.78 11.01 -11.98
C ALA A 11 -4.72 10.09 -11.35
N ARG A 12 -3.57 9.87 -12.02
CA ARG A 12 -2.37 9.27 -11.40
C ARG A 12 -1.63 10.30 -10.55
N GLU A 13 -1.41 10.07 -9.26
CA GLU A 13 -0.51 10.90 -8.45
C GLU A 13 0.96 10.46 -8.65
N LYS A 14 1.70 11.20 -9.48
CA LYS A 14 3.17 11.17 -9.44
C LYS A 14 3.64 12.50 -8.85
N THR A 15 4.65 12.49 -7.99
CA THR A 15 5.18 13.73 -7.42
C THR A 15 6.30 14.25 -8.31
N ARG A 16 6.15 15.47 -8.82
CA ARG A 16 7.17 16.11 -9.65
C ARG A 16 7.90 17.14 -8.81
N LEU A 17 9.22 17.12 -8.91
CA LEU A 17 10.10 17.99 -8.14
C LEU A 17 10.56 19.16 -9.00
N TYR A 18 10.40 20.38 -8.48
CA TYR A 18 10.76 21.59 -9.19
C TYR A 18 11.66 22.50 -8.34
N PHE A 19 12.57 23.23 -9.01
CA PHE A 19 13.46 24.20 -8.40
C PHE A 19 13.34 25.56 -9.11
N GLY A 20 13.34 26.65 -8.33
CA GLY A 20 13.12 28.02 -8.82
C GLY A 20 12.07 28.78 -7.99
N PRO A 21 11.53 29.90 -8.50
CA PRO A 21 11.69 30.42 -9.86
C PRO A 21 13.01 31.18 -10.10
N TYR A 22 13.52 31.10 -11.33
CA TYR A 22 14.66 31.85 -11.87
C TYR A 22 14.17 33.03 -12.70
N ALA A 23 14.88 34.17 -12.68
CA ALA A 23 14.41 35.38 -13.37
C ALA A 23 14.51 35.25 -14.89
N THR A 24 15.49 34.48 -15.40
CA THR A 24 15.66 34.24 -16.84
C THR A 24 15.88 32.77 -17.15
N ARG A 25 15.54 32.36 -18.38
CA ARG A 25 15.82 31.01 -18.88
C ARG A 25 17.31 30.68 -18.85
N LEU A 26 18.16 31.67 -19.10
CA LEU A 26 19.61 31.52 -19.09
C LEU A 26 20.14 31.19 -17.67
N GLU A 27 19.55 31.78 -16.63
CA GLU A 27 19.86 31.46 -15.24
C GLU A 27 19.40 30.06 -14.85
N ALA A 28 18.19 29.66 -15.27
CA ALA A 28 17.70 28.30 -15.07
C ALA A 28 18.58 27.27 -15.80
N GLU A 29 19.03 27.55 -17.03
CA GLU A 29 19.95 26.71 -17.79
C GLU A 29 21.32 26.62 -17.11
N ALA A 30 21.85 27.73 -16.61
CA ALA A 30 23.11 27.74 -15.88
C ALA A 30 23.04 26.98 -14.55
N ALA A 31 21.92 27.07 -13.82
CA ALA A 31 21.68 26.33 -12.59
C ALA A 31 21.48 24.83 -12.86
N ALA A 32 20.68 24.47 -13.87
CA ALA A 32 20.48 23.08 -14.26
C ALA A 32 21.78 22.44 -14.75
N LYS A 33 22.65 23.19 -15.43
CA LYS A 33 23.97 22.72 -15.88
C LYS A 33 24.95 22.41 -14.74
N LYS A 34 24.74 22.96 -13.54
CA LYS A 34 25.49 22.54 -12.34
C LYS A 34 25.09 21.15 -11.85
N VAL A 35 23.87 20.73 -12.20
CA VAL A 35 23.22 19.50 -11.76
C VAL A 35 23.11 18.49 -12.90
N ASP A 36 23.50 18.90 -14.11
CA ASP A 36 23.73 18.10 -15.33
C ASP A 36 24.92 17.16 -15.13
N THR A 37 24.74 16.32 -14.12
CA THR A 37 25.31 15.00 -14.04
C THR A 37 24.51 14.18 -15.05
N ASN A 38 25.16 13.32 -15.84
CA ASN A 38 24.57 12.54 -16.95
C ASN A 38 23.37 11.60 -16.56
N PHE A 39 22.76 11.78 -15.39
CA PHE A 39 21.85 10.87 -14.71
C PHE A 39 20.45 11.46 -14.44
N LEU A 40 20.28 12.79 -14.46
CA LEU A 40 18.99 13.45 -14.14
C LEU A 40 18.44 14.19 -15.36
N ARG A 41 17.41 13.62 -16.00
CA ARG A 41 16.66 14.35 -17.04
C ARG A 41 15.85 15.48 -16.40
N TYR A 42 16.12 16.71 -16.81
CA TYR A 42 15.37 17.89 -16.40
C TYR A 42 14.72 18.59 -17.59
N GLN A 43 13.66 19.35 -17.32
CA GLN A 43 13.04 20.27 -18.27
C GLN A 43 12.98 21.66 -17.64
N ILE A 44 13.22 22.69 -18.44
CA ILE A 44 13.05 24.07 -18.01
C ILE A 44 11.71 24.55 -18.55
N LEU A 45 10.82 24.90 -17.63
CA LEU A 45 9.46 25.36 -17.92
C LEU A 45 9.33 26.81 -17.48
N GLN A 46 8.47 27.57 -18.16
CA GLN A 46 8.04 28.86 -17.66
C GLN A 46 7.05 28.59 -16.50
N ASP A 47 7.22 29.28 -15.38
CA ASP A 47 6.32 29.13 -14.24
C ASP A 47 4.98 29.81 -14.55
N ASP A 48 3.87 29.11 -14.32
CA ASP A 48 2.53 29.66 -14.57
C ASP A 48 2.11 30.64 -13.46
N GLN A 49 2.76 30.57 -12.29
CA GLN A 49 2.47 31.37 -11.10
C GLN A 49 3.45 32.55 -10.92
N SER A 50 4.58 32.57 -11.64
CA SER A 50 5.56 33.65 -11.59
C SER A 50 6.08 33.97 -12.99
N SER A 51 6.54 35.20 -13.26
CA SER A 51 7.13 35.55 -14.57
C SER A 51 8.52 34.94 -14.81
N GLY A 52 8.88 33.89 -14.06
CA GLY A 52 10.18 33.23 -14.06
C GLY A 52 10.17 31.85 -14.71
N PHE A 53 11.29 31.14 -14.56
CA PHE A 53 11.50 29.79 -15.07
C PHE A 53 11.73 28.81 -13.92
N ILE A 54 11.25 27.58 -14.05
CA ILE A 54 11.48 26.49 -13.10
C ILE A 54 12.19 25.32 -13.76
N ILE A 55 13.00 24.62 -12.98
CA ILE A 55 13.67 23.38 -13.39
C ILE A 55 12.84 22.23 -12.85
N SER A 56 12.18 21.49 -13.73
CA SER A 56 11.42 20.28 -13.42
C SER A 56 12.31 19.06 -13.59
N PHE A 57 12.45 18.26 -12.54
CA PHE A 57 12.88 16.87 -12.66
C PHE A 57 11.66 15.99 -12.94
N GLY A 58 11.86 14.76 -13.43
CA GLY A 58 10.78 13.84 -13.83
C GLY A 58 9.69 13.64 -12.77
N ALA A 59 8.62 12.94 -13.14
CA ALA A 59 7.54 12.62 -12.20
C ALA A 59 7.86 11.30 -11.48
N PHE A 60 8.01 11.33 -10.16
CA PHE A 60 8.43 10.19 -9.34
C PHE A 60 7.22 9.50 -8.70
N ALA A 61 7.24 8.16 -8.70
CA ALA A 61 6.23 7.33 -8.03
C ALA A 61 6.68 6.86 -6.63
N ASP A 62 7.98 6.91 -6.33
CA ASP A 62 8.56 6.49 -5.05
C ASP A 62 9.16 7.72 -4.33
N GLU A 63 8.75 7.92 -3.08
CA GLU A 63 9.18 9.02 -2.22
C GLU A 63 10.68 8.95 -1.89
N MET A 64 11.26 7.75 -1.82
CA MET A 64 12.69 7.52 -1.62
C MET A 64 13.50 8.17 -2.74
N ARG A 65 13.07 7.95 -3.99
CA ARG A 65 13.74 8.47 -5.18
C ARG A 65 13.50 9.97 -5.37
N LEU A 66 12.29 10.45 -5.08
CA LEU A 66 11.99 11.87 -5.03
C LEU A 66 12.97 12.60 -4.07
N ARG A 67 13.22 12.03 -2.89
CA ARG A 67 14.15 12.56 -1.90
C ARG A 67 15.61 12.42 -2.32
N ALA A 68 16.01 11.33 -2.97
CA ALA A 68 17.34 11.16 -3.53
C ALA A 68 17.63 12.25 -4.59
N VAL A 69 16.73 12.45 -5.55
CA VAL A 69 16.86 13.49 -6.57
C VAL A 69 16.86 14.89 -5.95
N GLY A 70 15.98 15.14 -4.97
CA GLY A 70 15.95 16.40 -4.24
C GLY A 70 17.27 16.72 -3.54
N ARG A 71 17.91 15.73 -2.91
CA ARG A 71 19.20 15.92 -2.24
C ARG A 71 20.35 16.12 -3.22
N VAL A 72 20.41 15.36 -4.31
CA VAL A 72 21.44 15.56 -5.35
C VAL A 72 21.32 17.00 -5.87
N ALA A 73 20.12 17.42 -6.24
CA ALA A 73 19.87 18.78 -6.70
C ALA A 73 20.29 19.85 -5.66
N SER A 74 19.91 19.67 -4.39
CA SER A 74 20.31 20.58 -3.30
C SER A 74 21.83 20.65 -3.09
N SER A 75 22.53 19.52 -3.21
CA SER A 75 23.99 19.45 -3.03
C SER A 75 24.76 20.25 -4.10
N PHE A 76 24.17 20.43 -5.28
CA PHE A 76 24.72 21.26 -6.36
C PHE A 76 24.22 22.71 -6.33
N GLY A 77 23.52 23.12 -5.27
CA GLY A 77 23.10 24.50 -5.04
C GLY A 77 21.86 24.94 -5.83
N LEU A 78 21.06 23.99 -6.34
CA LEU A 78 19.64 24.28 -6.52
C LEU A 78 19.06 24.44 -5.10
N GLY A 79 18.30 25.50 -4.80
CA GLY A 79 17.78 25.74 -3.44
C GLY A 79 16.81 24.65 -2.94
N GLU A 80 15.98 24.94 -1.94
CA GLU A 80 14.94 23.96 -1.54
C GLU A 80 13.98 23.64 -2.71
N GLY A 81 13.92 22.37 -3.08
CA GLY A 81 13.02 21.88 -4.13
C GLY A 81 11.58 21.82 -3.64
N LYS A 82 10.64 22.29 -4.46
CA LYS A 82 9.21 22.16 -4.20
C LYS A 82 8.70 20.89 -4.87
N ALA A 83 8.11 20.00 -4.07
CA ALA A 83 7.44 18.80 -4.54
C ALA A 83 5.96 19.12 -4.78
N THR A 84 5.47 18.86 -5.98
CA THR A 84 4.07 19.09 -6.34
C THR A 84 3.48 17.79 -6.89
N PRO A 85 2.32 17.34 -6.37
CA PRO A 85 1.62 16.22 -6.98
C PRO A 85 1.19 16.61 -8.39
N VAL A 86 1.56 15.80 -9.37
CA VAL A 86 1.12 15.92 -10.75
C VAL A 86 0.15 14.80 -11.01
N ILE A 87 -1.10 15.20 -11.18
CA ILE A 87 -2.18 14.37 -11.67
C ILE A 87 -1.94 14.13 -13.17
N HIS A 88 -1.61 12.90 -13.56
CA HIS A 88 -1.68 12.48 -14.97
C HIS A 88 -3.09 11.99 -15.26
N GLU A 89 -3.80 12.64 -16.19
CA GLU A 89 -5.10 12.16 -16.68
C GLU A 89 -4.92 10.85 -17.48
N GLY A 90 -5.14 9.72 -16.82
CA GLY A 90 -5.41 8.43 -17.45
C GLY A 90 -6.91 8.30 -17.77
N TYR A 91 -7.29 7.22 -18.45
CA TYR A 91 -8.69 6.90 -18.73
C TYR A 91 -9.04 5.54 -18.15
N GLN A 92 -10.13 5.47 -17.38
CA GLN A 92 -10.69 4.25 -16.80
C GLN A 92 -11.93 3.81 -17.58
N VAL A 93 -12.10 2.50 -17.79
CA VAL A 93 -13.32 1.93 -18.37
C VAL A 93 -14.26 1.53 -17.24
N VAL A 94 -15.36 2.28 -17.08
CA VAL A 94 -16.37 2.01 -16.06
C VAL A 94 -17.49 1.16 -16.66
N ARG A 95 -17.85 0.07 -15.98
CA ARG A 95 -18.98 -0.79 -16.34
C ARG A 95 -20.20 -0.34 -15.55
N LYS A 96 -21.18 0.29 -16.21
CA LYS A 96 -22.45 0.65 -15.56
C LYS A 96 -23.27 -0.62 -15.30
N THR A 97 -23.66 -0.87 -14.06
CA THR A 97 -24.76 -1.78 -13.73
C THR A 97 -26.09 -1.03 -13.88
N ALA A 98 -27.16 -1.75 -14.21
CA ALA A 98 -28.47 -1.18 -14.55
C ALA A 98 -29.12 -0.30 -13.45
N ALA A 99 -28.55 -0.28 -12.23
CA ALA A 99 -29.03 0.53 -11.11
C ALA A 99 -28.64 2.02 -11.21
N GLU A 100 -27.59 2.38 -11.96
CA GLU A 100 -27.10 3.77 -12.04
C GLU A 100 -27.79 4.64 -13.10
N ALA A 101 -28.77 4.09 -13.83
CA ALA A 101 -29.52 4.83 -14.85
C ALA A 101 -30.66 5.69 -14.29
N SER A 102 -30.92 5.66 -12.97
CA SER A 102 -32.13 6.26 -12.37
C SER A 102 -31.89 7.30 -11.27
N ALA A 103 -30.66 7.67 -10.92
CA ALA A 103 -30.43 8.69 -9.89
C ALA A 103 -30.42 10.10 -10.51
N HIS A 104 -31.46 10.87 -10.20
CA HIS A 104 -31.57 12.31 -10.45
C HIS A 104 -30.38 13.09 -9.89
N GLU A 105 -29.96 14.10 -10.66
CA GLU A 105 -29.01 15.14 -10.24
C GLU A 105 -29.43 15.75 -8.90
N SER A 106 -28.53 15.70 -7.91
CA SER A 106 -28.63 16.52 -6.70
C SER A 106 -27.70 17.73 -6.83
N PRO A 107 -28.13 18.92 -6.38
CA PRO A 107 -27.43 20.18 -6.68
C PRO A 107 -26.19 20.39 -5.82
N SER A 108 -25.27 21.20 -6.34
CA SER A 108 -24.01 21.63 -5.71
C SER A 108 -24.20 22.25 -4.32
N PRO A 109 -23.23 22.07 -3.39
CA PRO A 109 -23.31 22.67 -2.07
C PRO A 109 -23.23 24.19 -2.16
N THR A 110 -24.20 24.87 -1.54
CA THR A 110 -24.21 26.32 -1.38
C THR A 110 -23.25 26.68 -0.24
N LEU A 111 -22.24 27.50 -0.53
CA LEU A 111 -21.35 28.09 0.47
C LEU A 111 -22.17 28.95 1.46
N VAL A 112 -22.13 28.60 2.74
CA VAL A 112 -22.63 29.46 3.83
C VAL A 112 -21.55 30.52 4.13
N PRO A 113 -21.81 31.82 3.95
CA PRO A 113 -20.83 32.86 4.28
C PRO A 113 -20.80 33.08 5.80
N GLY A 114 -19.63 32.99 6.44
CA GLY A 114 -19.45 33.55 7.80
C GLY A 114 -18.64 32.77 8.84
N LEU A 115 -17.87 31.75 8.49
CA LEU A 115 -16.93 31.11 9.44
C LEU A 115 -15.54 31.06 8.82
N LYS A 116 -14.70 32.05 9.17
CA LYS A 116 -13.28 32.05 8.87
C LYS A 116 -12.55 31.31 9.99
N PHE A 117 -12.14 30.07 9.71
CA PHE A 117 -11.35 29.26 10.65
C PHE A 117 -9.94 29.82 10.89
N ASP A 118 -9.48 30.75 10.05
CA ASP A 118 -8.15 31.37 10.13
C ASP A 118 -7.99 32.38 11.28
N GLU A 119 -9.06 32.73 12.00
CA GLU A 119 -9.05 33.67 13.14
C GLU A 119 -9.03 32.97 14.51
N LEU A 120 -9.00 31.62 14.56
CA LEU A 120 -9.09 30.84 15.80
C LEU A 120 -7.73 30.49 16.45
N PHE A 121 -6.61 30.82 15.81
CA PHE A 121 -5.27 30.56 16.35
C PHE A 121 -4.32 31.72 16.05
N VAL A 122 -4.46 32.79 16.85
CA VAL A 122 -3.48 33.87 16.92
C VAL A 122 -2.65 33.65 18.18
N ASP A 123 -1.37 33.29 18.03
CA ASP A 123 -0.41 33.39 19.13
C ASP A 123 0.25 34.76 19.08
N GLU A 124 -0.03 35.57 20.10
CA GLU A 124 0.54 36.89 20.33
C GLU A 124 1.95 36.81 20.91
N THR A 125 2.84 37.61 20.32
CA THR A 125 4.06 38.24 20.88
C THR A 125 5.34 37.41 21.07
N SER A 126 6.37 37.82 20.34
CA SER A 126 7.78 37.59 20.63
C SER A 126 8.27 38.45 21.81
N PRO A 127 9.27 37.97 22.57
CA PRO A 127 10.28 38.86 23.12
C PRO A 127 11.70 38.52 22.67
N THR A 128 12.53 39.53 22.86
CA THR A 128 13.85 39.83 22.31
C THR A 128 14.98 38.83 22.65
N GLN A 129 15.94 38.73 21.73
CA GLN A 129 17.16 37.93 21.81
C GLN A 129 18.10 38.32 22.98
N THR A 130 18.65 37.31 23.64
CA THR A 130 20.02 37.32 24.19
C THR A 130 20.62 35.92 24.03
N GLY A 131 21.87 35.85 23.58
CA GLY A 131 22.54 34.62 23.20
C GLY A 131 22.73 33.64 24.36
N GLU A 132 22.40 32.38 24.10
CA GLU A 132 22.75 31.24 24.92
C GLU A 132 22.87 30.02 24.00
N SER A 133 23.87 29.20 24.28
CA SER A 133 24.28 27.99 23.55
C SER A 133 23.11 27.13 23.07
N ASP A 134 23.19 26.64 21.83
CA ASP A 134 22.23 25.68 21.28
C ASP A 134 21.92 24.59 22.31
N PRO A 135 20.66 24.49 22.79
CA PRO A 135 20.29 23.40 23.67
C PRO A 135 20.51 22.08 22.91
N PRO A 136 20.86 20.97 23.58
CA PRO A 136 20.97 19.69 22.92
C PRO A 136 19.68 19.43 22.15
N SER A 137 19.79 19.20 20.83
CA SER A 137 18.64 18.95 19.98
C SER A 137 17.78 17.88 20.64
N ALA A 138 16.58 18.27 21.06
CA ALA A 138 15.68 17.32 21.66
C ALA A 138 15.38 16.27 20.59
N LEU A 139 15.49 14.98 20.91
CA LEU A 139 15.14 13.84 20.04
C LEU A 139 13.79 14.01 19.29
N TRP A 140 12.93 14.89 19.77
CA TRP A 140 11.61 15.18 19.25
C TRP A 140 11.55 16.28 18.19
N GLN A 141 12.60 17.09 18.00
CA GLN A 141 12.59 18.21 17.04
C GLN A 141 12.52 17.73 15.59
N ASP A 142 13.21 16.62 15.28
CA ASP A 142 13.28 16.06 13.93
C ASP A 142 12.24 14.95 13.67
N LEU A 143 11.49 14.55 14.70
CA LEU A 143 10.46 13.53 14.58
C LEU A 143 9.25 14.07 13.82
N ARG A 144 9.00 13.53 12.64
CA ARG A 144 7.78 13.80 11.86
C ARG A 144 6.81 12.66 12.09
N TRP A 145 5.58 12.95 12.47
CA TRP A 145 4.57 11.92 12.68
C TRP A 145 3.20 12.41 12.21
N SER A 146 2.36 11.47 11.81
CA SER A 146 0.97 11.73 11.48
C SER A 146 0.13 10.49 11.80
N GLY A 147 -1.17 10.61 11.67
CA GLY A 147 -2.05 9.50 11.98
C GLY A 147 -3.49 9.86 11.78
N TYR A 148 -4.35 8.88 11.99
CA TYR A 148 -5.79 9.09 11.95
C TYR A 148 -6.49 8.20 12.97
N LEU A 149 -7.69 8.64 13.33
CA LEU A 149 -8.68 7.81 14.00
C LEU A 149 -9.84 7.62 13.00
N LYS A 150 -10.14 6.38 12.66
CA LYS A 150 -11.19 6.00 11.71
C LYS A 150 -12.21 5.11 12.41
N ASN A 151 -13.50 5.32 12.12
CA ASN A 151 -14.55 4.38 12.47
C ASN A 151 -15.15 3.79 11.19
N GLU A 152 -15.27 2.46 11.14
CA GLU A 152 -15.94 1.75 10.06
C GLU A 152 -17.15 1.02 10.63
N THR A 153 -18.32 1.24 10.02
CA THR A 153 -19.56 0.56 10.40
C THR A 153 -20.18 -0.11 9.18
N ALA A 154 -20.64 -1.36 9.33
CA ALA A 154 -21.29 -2.11 8.26
C ALA A 154 -22.59 -2.75 8.75
N TYR A 155 -23.62 -2.72 7.90
CA TYR A 155 -24.92 -3.33 8.15
C TYR A 155 -25.32 -4.25 6.99
N ARG A 156 -25.63 -5.50 7.29
CA ARG A 156 -26.14 -6.47 6.31
C ARG A 156 -27.65 -6.28 6.13
N TYR A 157 -28.05 -5.89 4.92
CA TYR A 157 -29.47 -5.64 4.60
C TYR A 157 -30.28 -6.92 4.34
N HIS A 158 -29.67 -7.90 3.67
CA HIS A 158 -30.26 -9.22 3.47
C HIS A 158 -30.11 -10.10 4.71
N GLU A 159 -31.03 -11.06 4.87
CA GLU A 159 -30.93 -12.01 5.97
C GLU A 159 -29.64 -12.84 5.87
N PRO A 160 -28.93 -13.04 6.99
CA PRO A 160 -29.32 -12.66 8.35
C PRO A 160 -28.90 -11.21 8.67
N ARG A 161 -29.89 -10.38 9.01
CA ARG A 161 -29.69 -8.93 9.22
C ARG A 161 -28.93 -8.68 10.53
N SER A 162 -27.75 -8.10 10.42
CA SER A 162 -26.96 -7.67 11.57
C SER A 162 -26.10 -6.46 11.22
N ILE A 163 -25.73 -5.70 12.23
CA ILE A 163 -24.51 -4.90 12.16
C ILE A 163 -23.35 -5.90 12.21
N THR A 164 -22.53 -5.92 11.16
CA THR A 164 -21.43 -6.89 11.01
C THR A 164 -20.09 -6.31 11.37
N LYS A 165 -20.00 -4.98 11.48
CA LYS A 165 -18.77 -4.25 11.83
C LYS A 165 -19.09 -2.96 12.56
N ILE A 166 -18.36 -2.69 13.65
CA ILE A 166 -18.24 -1.39 14.33
C ILE A 166 -16.78 -1.24 14.77
N ARG A 167 -15.89 -1.03 13.79
CA ARG A 167 -14.44 -1.05 13.99
C ARG A 167 -13.90 0.36 14.22
N ASN A 168 -13.23 0.56 15.35
CA ASN A 168 -12.48 1.76 15.65
C ASN A 168 -11.01 1.49 15.38
N ILE A 169 -10.39 2.27 14.50
CA ILE A 169 -9.02 2.09 14.02
C ILE A 169 -8.21 3.34 14.36
N LEU A 170 -7.13 3.15 15.11
CA LEU A 170 -6.08 4.13 15.32
C LEU A 170 -4.90 3.76 14.41
N TYR A 171 -4.45 4.70 13.59
CA TYR A 171 -3.24 4.55 12.77
C TYR A 171 -2.25 5.65 13.12
N LEU A 172 -0.98 5.29 13.21
CA LEU A 172 0.13 6.20 13.48
C LEU A 172 1.29 5.85 12.54
N ASN A 173 1.87 6.86 11.91
CA ASN A 173 3.16 6.76 11.27
C ASN A 173 4.13 7.80 11.84
N ALA A 174 5.40 7.46 11.84
CA ALA A 174 6.47 8.30 12.36
C ALA A 174 7.72 8.08 11.52
N GLN A 175 8.46 9.16 11.31
CA GLN A 175 9.72 9.17 10.60
C GLN A 175 10.73 10.00 11.37
N TYR A 176 11.96 9.50 11.47
CA TYR A 176 13.04 10.16 12.16
C TYR A 176 14.34 10.12 11.33
N PRO A 177 14.91 11.27 10.92
CA PRO A 177 16.19 11.32 10.24
C PRO A 177 17.32 11.08 11.27
N LEU A 178 17.80 9.84 11.36
CA LEU A 178 18.76 9.42 12.39
C LEU A 178 20.16 10.00 12.16
N ILE A 179 20.60 10.03 10.90
CA ILE A 179 21.90 10.57 10.50
C ILE A 179 21.66 11.50 9.32
N ASP A 180 22.03 12.77 9.46
CA ASP A 180 21.86 13.83 8.46
C ASP A 180 21.99 13.31 7.02
N ASN A 181 20.84 13.21 6.36
CA ASN A 181 20.69 12.82 4.96
C ASN A 181 21.21 11.44 4.56
N ARG A 182 21.61 10.58 5.50
CA ARG A 182 22.15 9.23 5.20
C ARG A 182 21.27 8.10 5.71
N VAL A 183 20.59 8.29 6.83
CA VAL A 183 19.76 7.24 7.44
C VAL A 183 18.45 7.83 7.94
N ASP A 184 17.33 7.33 7.40
CA ASP A 184 15.98 7.63 7.89
C ASP A 184 15.39 6.37 8.55
N LEU A 185 14.77 6.54 9.71
CA LEU A 185 13.96 5.51 10.36
C LEU A 185 12.49 5.77 10.08
N PHE A 186 11.75 4.71 9.75
CA PHE A 186 10.31 4.76 9.55
C PHE A 186 9.60 3.75 10.43
N PHE A 187 8.47 4.18 10.97
CA PHE A 187 7.53 3.36 11.72
C PHE A 187 6.11 3.64 11.22
N ALA A 188 5.32 2.61 11.01
CA ALA A 188 3.88 2.71 10.88
C ALA A 188 3.22 1.56 11.62
N GLY A 189 2.12 1.85 12.31
CA GLY A 189 1.38 0.85 13.06
C GLY A 189 -0.08 1.24 13.20
N TRP A 190 -0.91 0.23 13.40
CA TRP A 190 -2.32 0.43 13.71
C TRP A 190 -2.75 -0.38 14.92
N ALA A 191 -3.81 0.07 15.55
CA ALA A 191 -4.56 -0.69 16.53
C ALA A 191 -6.04 -0.53 16.24
N TYR A 192 -6.80 -1.62 16.29
CA TYR A 192 -8.23 -1.55 16.11
C TYR A 192 -9.01 -2.51 17.00
N HIS A 193 -10.24 -2.10 17.28
CA HIS A 193 -11.21 -2.88 18.02
C HIS A 193 -12.58 -2.80 17.34
N ASP A 194 -13.13 -3.96 17.05
CA ASP A 194 -14.45 -4.14 16.46
C ASP A 194 -15.49 -4.48 17.54
N LEU A 195 -16.29 -3.49 17.89
CA LEU A 195 -17.35 -3.61 18.90
C LEU A 195 -18.51 -4.50 18.42
N ALA A 196 -18.60 -4.82 17.13
CA ALA A 196 -19.65 -5.74 16.66
C ALA A 196 -19.55 -7.08 17.39
N TYR A 197 -18.34 -7.60 17.60
CA TYR A 197 -18.10 -8.87 18.29
C TYR A 197 -18.47 -8.90 19.78
N ASP A 198 -18.67 -7.73 20.40
CA ASP A 198 -19.12 -7.60 21.79
C ASP A 198 -20.63 -7.33 21.88
N LEU A 199 -21.19 -6.63 20.89
CA LEU A 199 -22.56 -6.13 20.90
C LEU A 199 -23.56 -7.05 20.20
N PHE A 200 -23.11 -7.91 19.28
CA PHE A 200 -23.96 -8.81 18.50
C PHE A 200 -23.47 -10.25 18.58
N ASN A 201 -24.38 -11.20 18.34
CA ASN A 201 -24.06 -12.61 18.29
C ASN A 201 -23.13 -12.90 17.09
N TYR A 202 -22.03 -13.60 17.33
CA TYR A 202 -21.05 -13.98 16.30
C TYR A 202 -21.69 -14.75 15.15
N ASP A 203 -22.59 -15.69 15.41
CA ASP A 203 -23.23 -16.48 14.35
C ASP A 203 -24.11 -15.63 13.43
N THR A 204 -24.74 -14.56 13.96
CA THR A 204 -25.47 -13.60 13.14
C THR A 204 -24.51 -12.67 12.37
N ILE A 205 -23.41 -12.24 13.01
CA ILE A 205 -22.35 -11.45 12.35
C ILE A 205 -21.74 -12.24 11.20
N ALA A 206 -21.45 -13.53 11.38
CA ALA A 206 -20.81 -14.38 10.39
C ALA A 206 -21.80 -14.93 9.33
N ALA A 207 -23.08 -14.60 9.43
CA ALA A 207 -24.15 -15.12 8.57
C ALA A 207 -24.47 -16.63 8.70
N ARG A 208 -24.13 -17.23 9.84
CA ARG A 208 -24.41 -18.65 10.15
C ARG A 208 -25.85 -18.87 10.66
N SER A 209 -26.45 -17.87 11.30
CA SER A 209 -27.82 -17.95 11.83
C SER A 209 -28.61 -16.65 11.63
N GLU A 210 -29.93 -16.78 11.49
CA GLU A 210 -30.83 -15.63 11.52
C GLU A 210 -30.98 -15.06 12.93
N ARG A 211 -31.16 -13.74 13.01
CA ARG A 211 -31.26 -13.04 14.29
C ARG A 211 -32.53 -13.42 15.08
N ASN A 212 -33.60 -13.79 14.36
CA ASN A 212 -34.94 -13.99 14.90
C ASN A 212 -35.50 -15.39 14.63
N ASP A 213 -34.70 -16.31 14.10
CA ASP A 213 -35.11 -17.67 13.82
C ASP A 213 -34.09 -18.63 14.42
N ASP A 214 -34.57 -19.69 15.07
CA ASP A 214 -33.72 -20.74 15.69
C ASP A 214 -33.17 -21.72 14.63
N GLU A 215 -33.52 -21.51 13.35
CA GLU A 215 -33.11 -22.32 12.22
C GLU A 215 -31.82 -21.75 11.56
N PRO A 216 -30.73 -22.53 11.47
CA PRO A 216 -29.50 -22.09 10.83
C PRO A 216 -29.66 -21.96 9.31
N LEU A 217 -29.04 -20.95 8.73
CA LEU A 217 -28.96 -20.76 7.28
C LEU A 217 -27.95 -21.76 6.68
N VAL A 218 -28.37 -23.01 6.54
CA VAL A 218 -27.69 -24.10 5.79
C VAL A 218 -26.33 -24.57 6.38
N PHE A 219 -26.23 -25.89 6.62
CA PHE A 219 -24.99 -26.64 6.95
C PHE A 219 -24.02 -25.99 7.94
N VAL A 220 -24.46 -25.68 9.16
CA VAL A 220 -23.52 -25.37 10.24
C VAL A 220 -23.00 -26.70 10.82
N GLU A 221 -21.88 -27.19 10.26
CA GLU A 221 -20.92 -27.92 11.09
C GLU A 221 -20.56 -26.99 12.26
N ARG A 222 -20.37 -27.52 13.48
CA ARG A 222 -19.94 -26.72 14.64
C ARG A 222 -18.56 -26.12 14.35
N LEU A 223 -18.53 -24.98 13.69
CA LEU A 223 -17.33 -24.20 13.38
C LEU A 223 -17.00 -23.34 14.59
N ASP A 224 -15.73 -23.32 14.96
CA ASP A 224 -15.26 -22.45 16.04
C ASP A 224 -15.53 -20.97 15.71
N GLU A 225 -15.69 -20.16 16.75
CA GLU A 225 -15.69 -18.70 16.63
C GLU A 225 -14.26 -18.22 16.36
N GLU A 226 -14.07 -17.44 15.30
CA GLU A 226 -12.77 -16.87 14.95
C GLU A 226 -12.94 -15.36 14.75
N LYS A 227 -12.80 -14.64 15.86
CA LYS A 227 -12.87 -13.17 15.89
C LYS A 227 -11.56 -12.58 15.38
N ASP A 228 -11.65 -11.52 14.59
CA ASP A 228 -10.50 -10.89 13.96
C ASP A 228 -10.05 -9.56 14.62
N SER A 229 -10.52 -9.35 15.86
CA SER A 229 -10.32 -8.18 16.71
C SER A 229 -10.27 -8.60 18.20
N PRO A 230 -9.57 -7.86 19.10
CA PRO A 230 -8.74 -6.67 18.86
C PRO A 230 -7.43 -6.97 18.12
N VAL A 231 -6.88 -5.97 17.46
CA VAL A 231 -5.57 -6.04 16.79
C VAL A 231 -4.71 -4.86 17.18
N ALA A 232 -3.43 -5.12 17.41
CA ALA A 232 -2.36 -4.13 17.39
C ALA A 232 -1.23 -4.72 16.55
N ASP A 233 -0.89 -4.07 15.44
CA ASP A 233 0.12 -4.57 14.51
C ASP A 233 1.00 -3.44 13.98
N ILE A 234 2.29 -3.74 13.84
CA ILE A 234 3.28 -2.87 13.23
C ILE A 234 3.21 -3.11 11.73
N ARG A 235 2.76 -2.12 10.98
CA ARG A 235 2.60 -2.22 9.52
C ARG A 235 3.94 -2.07 8.82
N GLU A 236 4.75 -1.10 9.22
CA GLU A 236 6.09 -0.90 8.66
C GLU A 236 7.06 -0.51 9.77
N LEU A 237 8.29 -1.01 9.65
CA LEU A 237 9.40 -0.68 10.52
C LEU A 237 10.68 -0.95 9.75
N TYR A 238 11.28 0.10 9.21
CA TYR A 238 12.46 -0.02 8.38
C TYR A 238 13.42 1.16 8.55
N ALA A 239 14.65 0.94 8.11
CA ALA A 239 15.65 1.97 7.94
C ALA A 239 15.98 2.12 6.46
N ASP A 240 15.97 3.36 5.98
CA ASP A 240 16.44 3.74 4.65
C ASP A 240 17.86 4.28 4.77
N LEU A 241 18.78 3.68 4.01
CA LEU A 241 20.17 4.11 3.90
C LEU A 241 20.42 4.62 2.50
N PHE A 242 20.93 5.84 2.42
CA PHE A 242 21.08 6.55 1.15
C PHE A 242 22.55 6.67 0.77
N PHE A 243 22.88 6.25 -0.44
CA PHE A 243 24.20 6.39 -1.05
C PHE A 243 24.06 7.11 -2.41
N ASP A 244 25.18 7.36 -3.09
CA ASP A 244 25.19 8.18 -4.33
C ASP A 244 24.32 7.58 -5.45
N LYS A 245 24.45 6.28 -5.71
CA LYS A 245 23.71 5.56 -6.77
C LYS A 245 22.89 4.39 -6.26
N LEU A 246 22.91 4.15 -4.95
CA LEU A 246 22.33 2.98 -4.32
C LEU A 246 21.57 3.43 -3.09
N ASP A 247 20.31 3.04 -2.99
CA ASP A 247 19.52 3.19 -1.78
C ASP A 247 19.17 1.81 -1.23
N LEU A 248 19.25 1.63 0.08
CA LEU A 248 18.95 0.37 0.75
C LEU A 248 17.81 0.60 1.75
N ARG A 249 16.78 -0.24 1.69
CA ARG A 249 15.73 -0.30 2.72
C ARG A 249 15.74 -1.64 3.40
N VAL A 250 15.96 -1.63 4.71
CA VAL A 250 16.04 -2.85 5.54
C VAL A 250 14.98 -2.81 6.62
N GLY A 251 14.10 -3.81 6.64
CA GLY A 251 13.07 -3.94 7.67
C GLY A 251 11.73 -4.40 7.11
N LYS A 252 10.69 -4.27 7.94
CA LYS A 252 9.30 -4.63 7.61
C LYS A 252 8.68 -3.53 6.75
N GLN A 253 8.28 -3.85 5.53
CA GLN A 253 7.83 -2.86 4.53
C GLN A 253 6.81 -3.46 3.53
N TYR A 254 6.12 -2.59 2.80
CA TYR A 254 5.45 -3.00 1.55
C TYR A 254 6.42 -2.89 0.38
N ILE A 255 6.36 -3.85 -0.54
CA ILE A 255 7.12 -3.82 -1.79
C ILE A 255 6.11 -3.78 -2.92
N VAL A 256 5.96 -2.60 -3.50
CA VAL A 256 4.95 -2.35 -4.52
C VAL A 256 5.58 -2.33 -5.90
N TRP A 257 5.17 -3.27 -6.76
CA TRP A 257 5.55 -3.27 -8.17
C TRP A 257 4.36 -2.87 -9.02
N GLY A 258 4.28 -1.60 -9.42
CA GLY A 258 3.28 -1.12 -10.39
C GLY A 258 1.82 -1.32 -9.98
N VAL A 259 1.18 -0.28 -9.45
CA VAL A 259 -0.26 -0.27 -9.19
C VAL A 259 -0.95 0.56 -10.27
N LEU A 260 -1.94 -0.03 -10.94
CA LEU A 260 -2.90 0.72 -11.75
C LEU A 260 -4.17 0.84 -10.89
N GLU A 261 -4.48 2.04 -10.41
CA GLU A 261 -5.71 2.43 -9.66
C GLU A 261 -6.65 1.27 -9.27
N GLY A 262 -6.45 0.70 -8.08
CA GLY A 262 -7.31 -0.37 -7.54
C GLY A 262 -6.93 -1.80 -7.94
N VAL A 263 -6.11 -1.97 -8.98
CA VAL A 263 -5.78 -3.27 -9.57
C VAL A 263 -4.28 -3.55 -9.49
N ARG A 264 -3.97 -4.69 -8.89
CA ARG A 264 -2.64 -5.30 -8.89
C ARG A 264 -2.45 -6.02 -10.22
N VAL A 265 -1.57 -5.51 -11.09
CA VAL A 265 -1.29 -6.16 -12.39
C VAL A 265 0.05 -6.87 -12.37
N VAL A 266 1.08 -6.20 -11.85
CA VAL A 266 2.43 -6.76 -11.67
C VAL A 266 2.86 -6.72 -10.19
N ASP A 267 1.92 -6.36 -9.31
CA ASP A 267 2.13 -6.25 -7.87
C ASP A 267 1.77 -7.59 -7.23
N GLU A 268 2.72 -8.52 -7.22
CA GLU A 268 2.55 -9.88 -6.69
C GLU A 268 3.54 -10.19 -5.56
N VAL A 269 4.26 -9.17 -5.04
CA VAL A 269 5.31 -9.39 -4.04
C VAL A 269 4.72 -9.58 -2.64
N ASN A 270 3.73 -8.76 -2.27
CA ASN A 270 3.10 -8.85 -0.95
C ASN A 270 1.92 -9.84 -0.98
N PRO A 271 1.83 -10.75 0.01
CA PRO A 271 0.61 -11.52 0.23
C PRO A 271 -0.57 -10.62 0.64
N ILE A 272 -1.78 -11.15 0.53
CA ILE A 272 -3.04 -10.47 0.80
C ILE A 272 -3.74 -11.05 2.03
N ASP A 273 -4.31 -10.15 2.82
CA ASP A 273 -5.30 -10.44 3.85
C ASP A 273 -6.73 -10.39 3.25
N PHE A 274 -7.29 -11.57 2.99
CA PHE A 274 -8.63 -11.76 2.42
C PHE A 274 -9.74 -11.82 3.46
N ARG A 275 -9.50 -11.46 4.72
CA ARG A 275 -10.55 -11.50 5.77
C ARG A 275 -11.79 -10.69 5.44
N GLU A 276 -11.62 -9.64 4.64
CA GLU A 276 -12.70 -8.84 4.09
C GLU A 276 -12.60 -8.74 2.56
N LEU A 277 -12.15 -9.83 1.93
CA LEU A 277 -11.92 -9.91 0.49
C LEU A 277 -10.98 -8.80 -0.02
N ILE A 278 -11.53 -7.81 -0.73
CA ILE A 278 -10.82 -6.65 -1.30
C ILE A 278 -11.50 -5.33 -0.90
N MET A 279 -12.34 -5.37 0.14
CA MET A 279 -13.07 -4.21 0.64
C MET A 279 -12.17 -3.18 1.34
N PRO A 280 -11.14 -3.57 2.12
CA PRO A 280 -10.20 -2.60 2.67
C PRO A 280 -9.44 -1.88 1.55
N ASP A 281 -8.89 -0.71 1.87
CA ASP A 281 -8.03 0.00 0.94
C ASP A 281 -6.83 -0.86 0.52
N LEU A 282 -6.31 -0.60 -0.68
CA LEU A 282 -5.21 -1.34 -1.30
C LEU A 282 -4.04 -1.60 -0.36
N LEU A 283 -3.62 -0.59 0.41
CA LEU A 283 -2.49 -0.71 1.34
C LEU A 283 -2.86 -1.48 2.61
N ASP A 284 -4.12 -1.50 3.02
CA ASP A 284 -4.58 -2.08 4.28
C ASP A 284 -4.68 -3.60 4.18
N TYR A 285 -5.06 -4.16 3.02
CA TYR A 285 -5.12 -5.61 2.86
C TYR A 285 -3.76 -6.26 2.54
N ARG A 286 -2.70 -5.51 2.22
CA ARG A 286 -1.37 -6.10 2.00
C ARG A 286 -0.76 -6.59 3.31
N ILE A 287 -0.08 -7.71 3.26
CA ILE A 287 0.72 -8.21 4.37
C ILE A 287 2.16 -7.70 4.20
N PRO A 288 2.67 -6.86 5.12
CA PRO A 288 4.03 -6.36 5.07
C PRO A 288 5.04 -7.46 5.38
N LEU A 289 6.21 -7.38 4.75
CA LEU A 289 7.24 -8.40 4.80
C LEU A 289 8.52 -7.82 5.37
N TRP A 290 9.23 -8.58 6.20
CA TRP A 290 10.61 -8.25 6.52
C TRP A 290 11.50 -8.57 5.32
N SER A 291 12.15 -7.54 4.79
CA SER A 291 12.91 -7.65 3.56
C SER A 291 14.09 -6.69 3.49
N LEU A 292 14.98 -6.98 2.56
CA LEU A 292 16.00 -6.07 2.05
C LEU A 292 15.59 -5.64 0.64
N LYS A 293 15.45 -4.34 0.42
CA LYS A 293 15.26 -3.72 -0.91
C LYS A 293 16.50 -2.90 -1.24
N MET A 294 16.99 -3.02 -2.46
CA MET A 294 18.14 -2.29 -2.99
C MET A 294 17.73 -1.62 -4.30
N ASP A 295 17.77 -0.29 -4.34
CA ASP A 295 17.44 0.50 -5.52
C ASP A 295 18.73 1.14 -6.08
N TYR A 296 19.17 0.69 -7.25
CA TYR A 296 20.36 1.20 -7.94
C TYR A 296 19.99 2.05 -9.15
N THR A 297 20.44 3.30 -9.15
CA THR A 297 20.23 4.25 -10.25
C THR A 297 21.40 4.18 -11.23
N GLY A 298 21.15 3.61 -12.42
CA GLY A 298 22.12 3.51 -13.50
C GLY A 298 22.02 4.69 -14.49
N GLU A 299 22.94 4.74 -15.47
CA GLU A 299 22.95 5.80 -16.49
C GLU A 299 21.77 5.71 -17.48
N SER A 300 21.34 4.48 -17.77
CA SER A 300 20.36 4.20 -18.84
C SER A 300 19.11 3.49 -18.35
N ALA A 301 19.12 2.99 -17.12
CA ALA A 301 18.04 2.24 -16.50
C ALA A 301 18.28 2.21 -14.99
N ASP A 302 17.20 1.99 -14.26
CA ASP A 302 17.21 1.77 -12.82
C ASP A 302 16.92 0.31 -12.52
N TYR A 303 17.51 -0.16 -11.43
CA TYR A 303 17.46 -1.56 -11.05
C TYR A 303 17.03 -1.64 -9.60
N GLN A 304 16.01 -2.42 -9.32
CA GLN A 304 15.58 -2.76 -7.99
C GLN A 304 15.84 -4.24 -7.75
N PHE A 305 16.48 -4.57 -6.64
CA PHE A 305 16.63 -5.94 -6.14
C PHE A 305 15.90 -6.06 -4.80
N ILE A 306 15.21 -7.17 -4.60
CA ILE A 306 14.54 -7.49 -3.34
C ILE A 306 14.94 -8.88 -2.87
N TRP A 307 15.13 -9.02 -1.57
CA TRP A 307 15.33 -10.29 -0.87
C TRP A 307 14.42 -10.35 0.35
N ILE A 308 13.63 -11.43 0.43
CA ILE A 308 12.55 -11.59 1.40
C ILE A 308 12.79 -12.90 2.16
N PRO A 309 13.38 -12.86 3.36
CA PRO A 309 13.50 -14.02 4.23
C PRO A 309 12.22 -14.30 5.04
N ASP A 310 11.33 -13.33 5.23
CA ASP A 310 10.06 -13.49 5.95
C ASP A 310 8.99 -14.05 5.01
N LEU A 311 8.84 -15.37 5.06
CA LEU A 311 7.91 -16.08 4.20
C LEU A 311 6.51 -16.04 4.80
N ARG A 312 5.60 -15.36 4.12
CA ARG A 312 4.19 -15.24 4.49
C ARG A 312 3.33 -15.61 3.30
N PHE A 313 2.08 -15.97 3.58
CA PHE A 313 1.11 -16.40 2.58
C PHE A 313 -0.20 -15.65 2.80
N ASN A 314 -1.09 -15.77 1.83
CA ASN A 314 -2.41 -15.18 1.91
C ASN A 314 -3.15 -15.61 3.17
N LYS A 315 -3.85 -14.66 3.81
CA LYS A 315 -4.67 -14.91 4.99
C LYS A 315 -6.12 -15.04 4.56
N PRO A 316 -6.73 -16.25 4.59
CA PRO A 316 -8.13 -16.40 4.23
C PRO A 316 -9.06 -15.76 5.27
N ALA A 317 -10.31 -15.54 4.87
CA ALA A 317 -11.34 -15.17 5.82
C ALA A 317 -11.64 -16.31 6.81
N PRO A 318 -12.12 -16.01 8.03
CA PRO A 318 -12.58 -17.03 8.96
C PRO A 318 -13.63 -17.94 8.32
N ARG A 319 -13.66 -19.21 8.71
CA ARG A 319 -14.69 -20.15 8.25
C ARG A 319 -16.09 -19.69 8.63
N GLY A 320 -17.06 -19.90 7.76
CA GLY A 320 -18.44 -19.48 7.93
C GLY A 320 -18.61 -17.97 8.01
N SER A 321 -17.66 -17.15 7.52
CA SER A 321 -17.81 -15.70 7.30
C SER A 321 -18.52 -15.44 5.96
N GLU A 322 -19.15 -14.26 5.78
CA GLU A 322 -19.65 -13.83 4.46
C GLU A 322 -18.56 -13.75 3.36
N TRP A 323 -17.29 -13.69 3.78
CA TRP A 323 -16.12 -13.64 2.91
C TRP A 323 -15.39 -14.98 2.82
N GLU A 324 -16.00 -16.08 3.27
CA GLU A 324 -15.36 -17.40 3.30
C GLU A 324 -14.96 -17.87 1.90
N MET A 325 -13.69 -17.61 1.56
CA MET A 325 -13.04 -18.06 0.34
C MET A 325 -11.61 -18.51 0.71
N LEU A 326 -11.01 -19.34 -0.15
CA LEU A 326 -9.57 -19.64 -0.10
C LEU A 326 -9.09 -20.30 1.21
N GLN A 327 -9.96 -21.08 1.86
CA GLN A 327 -9.73 -21.69 3.18
C GLN A 327 -8.53 -22.63 3.23
N ASP A 328 -7.85 -22.67 4.40
CA ASP A 328 -6.90 -23.74 4.71
C ASP A 328 -7.67 -25.04 4.95
N VAL A 329 -7.44 -26.02 4.07
CA VAL A 329 -8.13 -27.31 4.11
C VAL A 329 -7.72 -28.18 5.29
N CYS A 330 -6.59 -27.92 5.95
CA CYS A 330 -6.15 -28.68 7.11
C CYS A 330 -6.74 -28.19 8.44
N ILE A 331 -7.24 -26.95 8.49
CA ILE A 331 -7.80 -26.37 9.72
C ILE A 331 -9.26 -26.81 9.89
N GLY A 332 -9.66 -27.10 11.14
CA GLY A 332 -11.05 -27.43 11.48
C GLY A 332 -11.54 -28.77 10.91
N GLN A 333 -10.63 -29.66 10.53
CA GLN A 333 -10.97 -31.00 10.05
C GLN A 333 -11.21 -31.97 11.21
N ALA A 334 -12.10 -32.94 11.01
CA ALA A 334 -12.26 -34.04 11.97
C ALA A 334 -10.94 -34.80 12.16
N VAL A 335 -10.68 -35.29 13.38
CA VAL A 335 -9.44 -36.02 13.73
C VAL A 335 -9.17 -37.23 12.82
N THR A 336 -10.21 -37.77 12.18
CA THR A 336 -10.13 -38.89 11.26
C THR A 336 -9.61 -38.52 9.86
N ILE A 337 -9.65 -37.23 9.48
CA ILE A 337 -9.16 -36.72 8.20
C ILE A 337 -7.64 -36.51 8.32
N LEU A 338 -6.89 -37.24 7.51
CA LEU A 338 -5.45 -37.03 7.40
C LEU A 338 -5.18 -35.74 6.62
N CYS A 339 -4.49 -34.79 7.22
CA CYS A 339 -3.96 -33.62 6.54
C CYS A 339 -2.45 -33.50 6.76
N VAL A 340 -1.68 -33.44 5.68
CA VAL A 340 -0.23 -33.24 5.72
C VAL A 340 0.08 -31.95 4.99
N ASN A 341 0.43 -30.90 5.76
CA ASN A 341 0.75 -29.59 5.22
C ASN A 341 2.27 -29.44 5.09
N ASP A 342 2.76 -29.35 3.86
CA ASP A 342 4.18 -29.16 3.54
C ASP A 342 4.48 -27.67 3.29
N ARG A 343 4.19 -26.84 4.31
CA ARG A 343 4.40 -25.39 4.23
C ARG A 343 5.88 -25.07 4.48
N PRO A 344 6.56 -24.34 3.57
CA PRO A 344 7.95 -23.92 3.77
C PRO A 344 8.11 -23.02 4.99
N GLN A 345 9.33 -22.95 5.52
CA GLN A 345 9.61 -22.27 6.77
C GLN A 345 10.18 -20.87 6.56
N SER A 346 9.59 -19.89 7.22
CA SER A 346 10.11 -18.53 7.25
C SER A 346 11.53 -18.48 7.83
N TRP A 347 12.33 -17.53 7.35
CA TRP A 347 13.70 -17.23 7.77
C TRP A 347 14.76 -18.28 7.41
N THR A 348 14.38 -19.29 6.62
CA THR A 348 15.34 -20.22 6.02
C THR A 348 15.83 -19.66 4.69
N LEU A 349 17.15 -19.57 4.48
CA LEU A 349 17.73 -19.02 3.25
C LEU A 349 17.24 -19.76 1.98
N GLN A 350 17.05 -21.08 2.08
CA GLN A 350 16.55 -21.94 1.00
C GLN A 350 15.11 -21.61 0.60
N ASP A 351 14.31 -21.11 1.55
CA ASP A 351 12.90 -20.79 1.37
C ASP A 351 12.67 -19.29 1.09
N SER A 352 13.71 -18.46 1.20
CA SER A 352 13.62 -17.03 0.91
C SER A 352 13.25 -16.72 -0.54
N GLU A 353 12.63 -15.57 -0.76
CA GLU A 353 12.18 -15.11 -2.07
C GLU A 353 13.07 -13.98 -2.56
N VAL A 354 13.22 -13.87 -3.88
CA VAL A 354 14.06 -12.85 -4.50
C VAL A 354 13.40 -12.29 -5.74
N GLY A 355 13.62 -11.00 -5.98
CA GLY A 355 13.05 -10.33 -7.13
C GLY A 355 13.99 -9.28 -7.71
N ILE A 356 13.85 -9.04 -9.01
CA ILE A 356 14.56 -8.00 -9.75
C ILE A 356 13.54 -7.22 -10.58
N LYS A 357 13.64 -5.90 -10.55
CA LYS A 357 12.87 -4.98 -11.38
C LYS A 357 13.81 -4.04 -12.12
N ILE A 358 13.51 -3.75 -13.37
CA ILE A 358 14.27 -2.85 -14.24
C ILE A 358 13.31 -1.80 -14.78
N ASP A 359 13.62 -0.53 -14.56
CA ASP A 359 12.86 0.59 -15.09
C ASP A 359 13.71 1.36 -16.12
N LYS A 360 13.15 1.62 -17.30
CA LYS A 360 13.87 2.32 -18.38
C LYS A 360 12.94 3.19 -19.20
N THR A 361 13.35 4.44 -19.42
CA THR A 361 12.64 5.34 -20.35
C THR A 361 13.29 5.31 -21.73
N TRP A 362 12.51 5.00 -22.76
CA TRP A 362 12.95 4.99 -24.16
C TRP A 362 11.86 5.52 -25.08
N LEU A 363 12.20 6.46 -25.98
CA LEU A 363 11.27 7.10 -26.93
C LEU A 363 9.97 7.60 -26.27
N ASP A 364 10.12 8.40 -25.20
CA ASP A 364 9.01 8.93 -24.39
C ASP A 364 8.07 7.85 -23.82
N THR A 365 8.54 6.61 -23.73
CA THR A 365 7.82 5.48 -23.12
C THR A 365 8.62 4.96 -21.92
N GLU A 366 7.97 4.89 -20.77
CA GLU A 366 8.48 4.23 -19.56
C GLU A 366 8.20 2.72 -19.67
N PHE A 367 9.26 1.92 -19.67
CA PHE A 367 9.20 0.46 -19.64
C PHE A 367 9.62 -0.06 -18.27
N THR A 368 8.89 -1.06 -17.80
CA THR A 368 9.27 -1.84 -16.61
C THR A 368 9.34 -3.32 -16.96
N LEU A 369 10.32 -4.02 -16.41
CA LEU A 369 10.45 -5.47 -16.47
C LEU A 369 10.72 -6.00 -15.07
N ASN A 370 9.92 -6.97 -14.64
CA ASN A 370 9.92 -7.52 -13.30
C ASN A 370 10.12 -9.04 -13.38
N TYR A 371 10.96 -9.59 -12.52
CA TYR A 371 11.15 -11.02 -12.31
C TYR A 371 11.09 -11.31 -10.82
N LEU A 372 10.26 -12.26 -10.40
CA LEU A 372 10.10 -12.67 -9.01
C LEU A 372 10.20 -14.20 -8.91
N TYR A 373 11.11 -14.67 -8.08
CA TYR A 373 11.21 -16.06 -7.66
C TYR A 373 10.63 -16.20 -6.25
N THR A 374 9.42 -16.73 -6.19
CA THR A 374 8.56 -16.71 -4.99
C THR A 374 7.90 -18.06 -4.77
N TRP A 375 7.17 -18.23 -3.68
CA TRP A 375 6.20 -19.30 -3.50
C TRP A 375 4.82 -18.88 -4.00
N ASP A 376 4.03 -19.84 -4.44
CA ASP A 376 2.60 -19.59 -4.66
C ASP A 376 1.95 -19.31 -3.29
N ASP A 377 1.34 -18.12 -3.15
CA ASP A 377 0.69 -17.72 -1.92
C ASP A 377 -0.53 -18.61 -1.58
N PHE A 378 -1.05 -19.34 -2.57
CA PHE A 378 -2.08 -20.36 -2.39
C PHE A 378 -1.51 -21.78 -2.53
N PRO A 379 -1.78 -22.70 -1.60
CA PRO A 379 -1.37 -24.08 -1.75
C PRO A 379 -2.22 -24.78 -2.82
N VAL A 380 -1.59 -25.64 -3.61
CA VAL A 380 -2.31 -26.62 -4.44
C VAL A 380 -2.80 -27.74 -3.54
N VAL A 381 -4.11 -27.90 -3.43
CA VAL A 381 -4.72 -28.92 -2.58
C VAL A 381 -4.82 -30.25 -3.33
N PHE A 382 -3.86 -31.14 -3.13
CA PHE A 382 -4.00 -32.53 -3.56
C PHE A 382 -4.90 -33.30 -2.59
N ARG A 383 -5.65 -34.27 -3.11
CA ARG A 383 -6.51 -35.13 -2.29
C ARG A 383 -6.54 -36.56 -2.78
N THR A 384 -6.68 -37.49 -1.84
CA THR A 384 -6.93 -38.90 -2.12
C THR A 384 -8.29 -39.27 -1.54
N VAL A 385 -9.14 -39.87 -2.38
CA VAL A 385 -10.48 -40.35 -1.99
C VAL A 385 -10.57 -41.82 -2.36
N ARG A 386 -11.01 -42.67 -1.44
CA ARG A 386 -11.31 -44.07 -1.73
C ARG A 386 -12.72 -44.20 -2.26
N VAL A 387 -12.86 -44.75 -3.47
CA VAL A 387 -14.15 -44.88 -4.16
C VAL A 387 -14.89 -46.16 -3.74
N ASP A 388 -14.18 -47.14 -3.18
CA ASP A 388 -14.67 -48.46 -2.78
C ASP A 388 -15.16 -48.55 -1.33
N SER A 389 -14.90 -47.54 -0.52
CA SER A 389 -15.32 -47.49 0.88
C SER A 389 -15.68 -46.07 1.29
N THR A 390 -16.95 -45.88 1.65
CA THR A 390 -17.46 -44.61 2.21
C THR A 390 -17.03 -44.39 3.67
N GLN A 391 -16.36 -45.38 4.30
CA GLN A 391 -15.92 -45.30 5.69
C GLN A 391 -14.49 -44.78 5.85
N VAL A 392 -13.71 -44.67 4.76
CA VAL A 392 -12.37 -44.08 4.80
C VAL A 392 -12.48 -42.61 4.43
N PRO A 393 -12.23 -41.67 5.36
CA PRO A 393 -12.28 -40.25 5.06
C PRO A 393 -11.23 -39.86 4.01
N PRO A 394 -11.46 -38.77 3.27
CA PRO A 394 -10.46 -38.25 2.34
C PRO A 394 -9.19 -37.83 3.09
N ALA A 395 -8.06 -37.87 2.39
CA ALA A 395 -6.80 -37.30 2.85
C ALA A 395 -6.44 -36.09 1.98
N TYR A 396 -5.96 -35.02 2.61
CA TYR A 396 -5.56 -33.78 1.95
C TYR A 396 -4.07 -33.52 2.10
N PHE A 397 -3.45 -33.02 1.04
CA PHE A 397 -2.02 -32.72 0.96
C PHE A 397 -1.86 -31.35 0.28
N PRO A 398 -2.15 -30.24 1.00
CA PRO A 398 -1.83 -28.91 0.50
C PRO A 398 -0.31 -28.79 0.32
N ALA A 399 0.10 -28.48 -0.91
CA ALA A 399 1.48 -28.33 -1.30
C ALA A 399 1.73 -26.91 -1.81
N TYR A 400 2.69 -26.24 -1.20
CA TYR A 400 3.18 -24.94 -1.65
C TYR A 400 4.26 -25.16 -2.70
N THR A 401 4.19 -24.42 -3.81
CA THR A 401 5.12 -24.61 -4.93
C THR A 401 5.92 -23.36 -5.21
N ARG A 402 7.20 -23.51 -5.53
CA ARG A 402 8.03 -22.43 -6.06
C ARG A 402 7.55 -22.05 -7.45
N ILE A 403 7.44 -20.75 -7.69
CA ILE A 403 7.04 -20.19 -8.98
C ILE A 403 8.03 -19.10 -9.42
N GLN A 404 8.07 -18.88 -10.73
CA GLN A 404 8.81 -17.80 -11.37
C GLN A 404 7.81 -16.90 -12.08
N LEU A 405 7.70 -15.65 -11.65
CA LEU A 405 6.81 -14.66 -12.20
C LEU A 405 7.61 -13.67 -13.05
N TRP A 406 7.13 -13.42 -14.25
CA TRP A 406 7.67 -12.43 -15.17
C TRP A 406 6.56 -11.42 -15.49
N GLY A 407 6.84 -10.14 -15.29
CA GLY A 407 5.88 -9.07 -15.54
C GLY A 407 6.55 -7.88 -16.22
N GLY A 408 5.76 -7.02 -16.85
CA GLY A 408 6.28 -5.79 -17.41
C GLY A 408 5.18 -4.84 -17.82
N THR A 409 5.50 -3.55 -17.83
CA THR A 409 4.57 -2.50 -18.24
C THR A 409 5.25 -1.57 -19.23
N ALA A 410 4.45 -0.94 -20.09
CA ALA A 410 4.88 0.11 -20.99
C ALA A 410 3.86 1.24 -20.93
N VAL A 411 4.32 2.44 -20.57
CA VAL A 411 3.47 3.62 -20.41
C VAL A 411 4.08 4.74 -21.25
N LYS A 412 3.31 5.27 -22.18
CA LYS A 412 3.70 6.38 -23.06
C LYS A 412 3.06 7.68 -22.61
#